data_AF-A0A7J9R8G9-F1
#
_entry.id   AF-A0A7J9R8G9-F1
#
_cell.length_a   1.000
_cell.length_b   1.000
_cell.length_c   1.000
_cell.angle_alpha   90.00
_cell.angle_beta   90.00
_cell.angle_gamma   90.00
#
_symmetry.space_group_name_H-M   'P 1'
#
loop_
_entity.id
_entity.type
_entity.pdbx_description
1 polymer ?
#
loop_
_entity_poly.entity_id
_entity_poly.type
_entity_poly.pdbx_seq_one_letter_code
_entity_poly.pdbx_strand_id
1 'polypeptide(L)' 'MENFEEYMLDVMNKAATALMLSVGHRTKLFDSMYDCTSMTSQQLAEKSNLNERYVREWLGAMVTGKIV' A
#
# COMPACT_ATOMS: atom_id res chain seq x y z
N MET A 1 -30.91 -4.25 7.39
CA MET A 1 -29.62 -4.97 7.44
C MET A 1 -28.60 -4.43 6.44
N GLU A 2 -28.97 -3.57 5.48
CA GLU A 2 -28.03 -2.95 4.52
C GLU A 2 -26.76 -2.36 5.17
N ASN A 3 -26.88 -1.71 6.33
CA ASN A 3 -25.73 -1.10 7.00
C ASN A 3 -24.70 -2.09 7.60
N PHE A 4 -25.06 -3.35 7.88
CA PHE A 4 -24.12 -4.27 8.53
C PHE A 4 -23.10 -4.83 7.53
N GLU A 5 -23.56 -5.25 6.35
CA GLU A 5 -22.67 -5.78 5.31
C GLU A 5 -21.69 -4.72 4.81
N GLU A 6 -22.18 -3.49 4.57
CA GLU A 6 -21.33 -2.36 4.21
C GLU A 6 -20.31 -2.03 5.31
N TYR A 7 -20.75 -2.00 6.57
CA TYR A 7 -19.86 -1.79 7.71
C TYR A 7 -18.78 -2.89 7.81
N MET A 8 -19.16 -4.16 7.63
CA MET A 8 -18.20 -5.27 7.66
C MET A 8 -17.20 -5.18 6.52
N LEU A 9 -17.63 -4.82 5.31
CA LEU A 9 -16.74 -4.58 4.17
C LEU A 9 -15.75 -3.44 4.45
N ASP A 10 -16.22 -2.34 5.04
CA ASP A 10 -15.35 -1.22 5.45
C ASP A 10 -14.32 -1.64 6.50
N VAL A 11 -14.74 -2.40 7.53
CA VAL A 11 -13.83 -2.94 8.54
C VAL A 11 -12.76 -3.84 7.91
N MET A 12 -13.14 -4.73 6.99
CA MET A 12 -12.20 -5.61 6.30
C MET A 12 -11.21 -4.83 5.43
N ASN A 13 -11.68 -3.83 4.69
CA ASN A 13 -10.83 -2.96 3.88
C ASN A 13 -9.82 -2.21 4.77
N LYS A 14 -10.28 -1.62 5.87
CA LYS A 14 -9.41 -0.92 6.82
C LYS A 14 -8.38 -1.84 7.46
N ALA A 15 -8.74 -3.08 7.79
CA ALA A 15 -7.80 -4.07 8.31
C ALA A 15 -6.74 -4.46 7.27
N ALA A 16 -7.13 -4.66 6.02
CA ALA A 16 -6.20 -4.92 4.92
C ALA A 16 -5.25 -3.73 4.68
N THR A 17 -5.78 -2.50 4.66
CA THR A 17 -4.95 -1.28 4.57
C THR A 17 -3.98 -1.19 5.74
N ALA A 18 -4.41 -1.43 6.98
CA ALA A 18 -3.54 -1.42 8.16
C ALA A 18 -2.40 -2.44 8.06
N LEU A 19 -2.69 -3.65 7.56
CA LEU A 19 -1.65 -4.66 7.30
C LEU A 19 -0.64 -4.17 6.25
N MET A 20 -1.11 -3.56 5.17
CA MET A 20 -0.24 -3.08 4.11
C MET A 20 0.58 -1.84 4.52
N LEU A 21 0.06 -0.99 5.42
CA LEU A 21 0.87 0.06 6.08
C LEU A 21 2.02 -0.57 6.88
N SER A 22 1.74 -1.63 7.64
CA SER A 22 2.78 -2.37 8.37
C SER A 22 3.84 -2.96 7.44
N VAL A 23 3.42 -3.54 6.30
CA VAL A 23 4.35 -4.01 5.26
C VAL A 23 5.22 -2.87 4.76
N GLY A 24 4.63 -1.74 4.34
CA GLY A 24 5.37 -0.59 3.80
C GLY A 24 6.41 -0.02 4.77
N HIS A 25 6.09 0.03 6.06
CA HIS A 25 7.05 0.43 7.10
C HIS A 25 8.17 -0.60 7.26
N ARG A 26 7.84 -1.89 7.41
CA ARG A 26 8.84 -2.95 7.63
C ARG A 26 9.77 -3.16 6.44
N THR A 27 9.30 -2.90 5.23
CA THR A 27 10.08 -2.99 3.99
C THR A 27 10.74 -1.67 3.61
N LYS A 28 10.52 -0.59 4.38
CA LYS A 28 11.04 0.76 4.11
C LYS A 28 10.61 1.34 2.74
N LEU A 29 9.45 0.91 2.24
CA LEU A 29 8.89 1.45 0.99
C LEU A 29 8.51 2.92 1.15
N PHE A 30 7.95 3.32 2.30
CA PHE A 30 7.65 4.72 2.59
C PHE A 30 8.93 5.58 2.63
N ASP A 31 9.98 5.10 3.29
CA ASP A 31 11.28 5.79 3.32
C ASP A 31 11.87 5.92 1.91
N SER A 32 11.69 4.89 1.08
CA SER A 32 12.12 4.92 -0.33
C SER A 32 11.33 5.91 -1.17
N MET A 33 10.09 6.23 -0.78
CA MET A 33 9.25 7.26 -1.43
C MET A 33 9.52 8.67 -0.89
N TYR A 34 10.21 8.80 0.25
CA TYR A 34 10.52 10.10 0.85
C TYR A 34 11.25 11.02 -0.15
N ASP A 35 10.89 12.30 -0.13
CA ASP A 35 11.39 13.36 -1.01
C ASP A 35 11.19 13.15 -2.53
N CYS A 36 10.33 12.21 -2.94
CA CYS A 36 10.00 11.99 -4.35
C CYS A 36 8.59 12.49 -4.66
N THR A 37 8.44 13.37 -5.65
CA THR A 37 7.12 13.86 -6.08
C THR A 37 6.32 12.82 -6.87
N SER A 38 7.00 11.95 -7.61
CA SER A 38 6.40 10.86 -8.40
C SER A 38 7.44 9.79 -8.73
N MET A 39 7.05 8.52 -8.69
CA MET A 39 7.89 7.40 -9.14
C MET A 39 7.03 6.29 -9.74
N THR A 40 7.60 5.53 -10.67
CA THR A 40 6.98 4.29 -11.16
C THR A 40 7.21 3.15 -10.17
N SER A 41 6.43 2.06 -10.27
CA SER A 41 6.65 0.85 -9.47
C SER A 41 8.06 0.27 -9.68
N GLN A 42 8.56 0.33 -10.91
CA GLN A 42 9.91 -0.10 -11.28
C GLN A 42 10.99 0.72 -10.56
N GLN A 43 10.89 2.05 -10.59
CA GLN A 43 11.84 2.94 -9.90
C GLN A 43 11.82 2.72 -8.39
N LEU A 44 10.63 2.55 -7.79
CA LEU A 44 10.51 2.29 -6.36
C LEU A 44 11.11 0.92 -5.99
N ALA A 45 10.90 -0.11 -6.80
CA ALA A 45 11.46 -1.43 -6.58
C ALA A 45 12.99 -1.43 -6.65
N GLU A 46 13.57 -0.73 -7.62
CA GLU A 46 15.01 -0.54 -7.74
C GLU A 46 15.57 0.22 -6.54
N LYS A 47 14.94 1.34 -6.14
CA LYS A 47 15.37 2.16 -5.02
C LYS A 47 15.29 1.43 -3.66
N SER A 48 14.26 0.61 -3.47
CA SER A 48 14.04 -0.18 -2.25
C SER A 48 14.75 -1.54 -2.26
N ASN A 49 15.38 -1.93 -3.37
CA ASN A 49 15.97 -3.25 -3.59
C ASN A 49 14.97 -4.40 -3.31
N LEU A 50 13.75 -4.26 -3.82
CA LEU A 50 12.67 -5.23 -3.70
C LEU A 50 12.24 -5.72 -5.08
N ASN A 51 11.55 -6.86 -5.10
CA ASN A 51 11.01 -7.37 -6.35
C ASN A 51 9.81 -6.53 -6.79
N GLU A 52 9.88 -6.03 -8.03
CA GLU A 52 8.92 -5.08 -8.57
C GLU A 52 7.48 -5.58 -8.57
N ARG A 53 7.24 -6.87 -8.79
CA ARG A 53 5.89 -7.43 -8.74
C ARG A 53 5.24 -7.16 -7.39
N TYR A 54 5.94 -7.44 -6.30
CA TYR A 54 5.39 -7.24 -4.95
C TYR A 54 5.26 -5.76 -4.58
N VAL A 55 6.18 -4.91 -5.07
CA VAL A 55 6.05 -3.46 -4.92
C VAL A 55 4.81 -2.94 -5.63
N ARG A 56 4.53 -3.43 -6.84
CA ARG A 56 3.34 -3.06 -7.61
C ARG A 56 2.03 -3.53 -6.94
N GLU A 57 1.97 -4.77 -6.45
CA GLU A 57 0.80 -5.25 -5.70
C GLU A 57 0.56 -4.41 -4.44
N TRP A 58 1.62 -4.09 -3.70
CA TRP A 58 1.53 -3.24 -2.52
C TRP A 58 1.06 -1.82 -2.86
N LEU A 59 1.58 -1.22 -3.93
CA LEU A 59 1.11 0.08 -4.44
C LEU A 59 -0.38 0.03 -4.81
N GLY A 60 -0.85 -1.07 -5.41
CA GLY A 60 -2.28 -1.27 -5.70
C GLY A 60 -3.15 -1.19 -4.44
N ALA A 61 -2.70 -1.80 -3.34
CA ALA A 61 -3.40 -1.70 -2.05
C ALA A 61 -3.33 -0.30 -1.43
N MET A 62 -2.20 0.41 -1.56
CA MET A 62 -2.05 1.77 -1.04
C MET A 62 -2.90 2.79 -1.79
N VAL A 63 -2.98 2.70 -3.12
CA VAL A 63 -3.78 3.60 -3.95
C VAL A 63 -5.27 3.38 -3.70
N THR A 64 -5.72 2.13 -3.68
CA THR A 64 -7.14 1.81 -3.39
C THR A 64 -7.53 2.18 -1.96
N GLY A 65 -6.60 2.06 -1.01
CA GLY A 65 -6.74 2.56 0.37
C GLY A 65 -6.63 4.08 0.53
N LYS A 66 -6.40 4.83 -0.55
CA LYS A 66 -6.23 6.30 -0.56
C LYS A 66 -5.08 6.81 0.33
N ILE A 67 -3.98 6.06 0.36
CA ILE A 67 -2.75 6.43 1.09
C ILE A 67 -1.71 7.03 0.13
N VAL A 68 -1.59 6.47 -1.08
CA VAL A 68 -0.67 6.89 -2.17
C VAL A 68 -1.48 7.40 -3.35
#